data_AF-A0A972HFW2-F1
#
_entry.id   AF-A0A972HFW2-F1
#
_cell.length_a   1.000
_cell.length_b   1.000
_cell.length_c   1.000
_cell.angle_alpha   90.00
_cell.angle_beta   90.00
_cell.angle_gamma   90.00
#
_symmetry.space_group_name_H-M   'P 1'
#
loop_
_entity.id
_entity.type
_entity.pdbx_description
1 polymer ?
#
loop_
_entity_poly.entity_id
_entity_poly.type
_entity_poly.pdbx_seq_one_letter_code
_entity_poly.pdbx_strand_id
1 'polypeptide(L)'
;MDVEDYIGFVVAEGELFATAADQGDLTVDIASCPGWDMRELVRHLGLIHLWAAGNVASPTDEWLAADDLTDLAGHWPELATAWPEDADLVAWYRDTHANLVDVLKSAPANLDCFTFLPAPSPLIMWSRRQASEIAIHRFDA
;
A
#
# COMPACT_ATOMS: atom_id res chain seq x y z
N MET A 1 3.19 2.91 -20.47
CA MET A 1 3.79 2.75 -19.15
C MET A 1 4.04 1.28 -18.94
N ASP A 2 5.27 0.95 -18.60
CA ASP A 2 5.67 -0.39 -18.21
C ASP A 2 5.65 -0.54 -16.68
N VAL A 3 6.13 -1.68 -16.17
CA VAL A 3 6.19 -1.96 -14.73
C VAL A 3 7.12 -0.98 -14.01
N GLU A 4 8.26 -0.63 -14.62
CA GLU A 4 9.25 0.26 -14.01
C GLU A 4 8.69 1.67 -13.83
N ASP A 5 7.96 2.18 -14.83
CA ASP A 5 7.23 3.45 -14.72
C ASP A 5 6.27 3.44 -13.51
N TYR A 6 5.45 2.39 -13.38
CA TYR A 6 4.48 2.28 -12.30
C TYR A 6 5.14 2.15 -10.92
N ILE A 7 6.21 1.37 -10.80
CA ILE A 7 6.98 1.29 -9.55
C ILE A 7 7.60 2.67 -9.22
N GLY A 8 8.06 3.41 -10.22
CA GLY A 8 8.52 4.79 -10.05
C GLY A 8 7.45 5.70 -9.44
N PHE A 9 6.20 5.60 -9.92
CA PHE A 9 5.07 6.33 -9.32
C PHE A 9 4.72 5.86 -7.92
N VAL A 10 4.74 4.54 -7.65
CA VAL A 10 4.54 4.02 -6.28
C VAL A 10 5.54 4.65 -5.32
N VAL A 11 6.84 4.68 -5.69
CA VAL A 11 7.90 5.29 -4.88
C VAL A 11 7.64 6.77 -4.65
N ALA A 12 7.43 7.54 -5.71
CA ALA A 12 7.30 8.99 -5.62
C ALA A 12 6.06 9.43 -4.85
N GLU A 13 4.90 8.84 -5.16
CA GLU A 13 3.63 9.24 -4.53
C GLU A 13 3.58 8.82 -3.06
N GLY A 14 4.17 7.68 -2.69
CA GLY A 14 4.18 7.23 -1.29
C GLY A 14 5.05 8.11 -0.40
N GLU A 15 6.19 8.55 -0.91
CA GLU A 15 7.05 9.51 -0.20
C GLU A 15 6.40 10.88 -0.03
N LEU A 16 5.70 11.36 -1.06
CA LEU A 16 4.95 12.61 -0.99
C LEU A 16 3.77 12.52 -0.02
N PHE A 17 3.02 11.42 -0.02
CA PHE A 17 1.93 11.18 0.93
C PHE A 17 2.46 11.19 2.37
N ALA A 18 3.52 10.42 2.64
CA ALA A 18 4.06 10.35 3.98
C ALA A 18 4.69 11.67 4.44
N THR A 19 5.19 12.50 3.52
CA THR A 19 5.63 13.86 3.83
C THR A 19 4.46 14.75 4.24
N ALA A 20 3.32 14.65 3.55
CA ALA A 20 2.11 15.39 3.93
C ALA A 20 1.60 14.94 5.31
N ALA A 21 1.59 13.63 5.57
CA ALA A 21 1.21 13.04 6.86
C ALA A 21 2.10 13.54 8.02
N ASP A 22 3.42 13.57 7.80
CA ASP A 22 4.40 13.95 8.82
C ASP A 22 4.37 15.45 9.17
N GLN A 23 3.98 16.28 8.20
CA GLN A 23 3.86 17.73 8.39
C GLN A 23 2.49 18.17 8.92
N GLY A 24 1.48 17.30 8.79
CA GLY A 24 0.11 17.55 9.19
C GLY A 24 -0.23 17.10 10.60
N ASP A 25 -1.51 17.24 10.96
CA ASP A 25 -2.08 16.68 12.18
C ASP A 25 -2.92 15.45 11.80
N LEU A 26 -2.62 14.31 12.44
CA LEU A 26 -3.29 13.03 12.18
C LEU A 26 -4.80 13.05 12.48
N THR A 27 -5.28 14.02 13.26
CA THR A 27 -6.71 14.18 13.61
C THR A 27 -7.50 15.06 12.67
N VAL A 28 -6.87 15.59 11.60
CA VAL A 28 -7.57 16.42 10.60
C VAL A 28 -8.51 15.56 9.75
N ASP A 29 -9.78 15.96 9.72
CA ASP A 29 -10.80 15.35 8.87
C ASP A 29 -10.47 15.49 7.38
N ILE A 30 -10.68 14.42 6.63
CA ILE A 30 -10.43 14.36 5.19
C ILE A 30 -11.73 14.62 4.42
N ALA A 31 -11.79 15.75 3.71
CA ALA A 31 -13.02 16.21 3.07
C ALA A 31 -13.56 15.26 1.98
N SER A 32 -12.69 14.60 1.23
CA SER A 32 -13.03 13.62 0.19
C SER A 32 -13.35 12.23 0.75
N CYS A 33 -13.00 11.96 2.01
CA CYS A 33 -13.24 10.69 2.71
C CYS A 33 -14.05 10.92 3.99
N PRO A 34 -15.37 11.17 3.91
CA PRO A 34 -16.18 11.50 5.08
C PRO A 34 -16.09 10.43 6.18
N GLY A 35 -15.76 10.88 7.39
CA GLY A 35 -15.60 10.03 8.56
C GLY A 35 -14.18 9.49 8.77
N TRP A 36 -13.24 9.84 7.88
CA TRP A 36 -11.82 9.54 8.05
C TRP A 36 -11.07 10.82 8.42
N ASP A 37 -10.11 10.68 9.31
CA ASP A 37 -9.05 11.65 9.52
C ASP A 37 -7.75 11.18 8.83
N MET A 38 -6.71 12.01 8.91
CA MET A 38 -5.41 11.69 8.31
C MET A 38 -4.81 10.40 8.88
N ARG A 39 -5.08 10.05 10.15
CA ARG A 39 -4.68 8.76 10.75
C ARG A 39 -5.29 7.59 9.99
N GLU A 40 -6.58 7.65 9.70
CA GLU A 40 -7.28 6.58 8.98
C GLU A 40 -6.78 6.45 7.53
N LEU A 41 -6.41 7.56 6.85
CA LEU A 41 -5.73 7.47 5.54
C LEU A 41 -4.37 6.76 5.62
N VAL A 42 -3.55 7.10 6.62
CA VAL A 42 -2.23 6.46 6.80
C VAL A 42 -2.38 4.97 7.09
N ARG A 43 -3.34 4.60 7.95
CA ARG A 43 -3.67 3.20 8.25
C ARG A 43 -4.16 2.44 7.03
N HIS A 44 -5.09 3.02 6.28
CA HIS A 44 -5.65 2.44 5.06
C HIS A 44 -4.56 2.13 4.04
N LEU A 45 -3.72 3.11 3.69
CA LEU A 45 -2.67 2.88 2.72
C LEU A 45 -1.62 1.87 3.22
N GLY A 46 -1.25 1.90 4.50
CA GLY A 46 -0.34 0.90 5.05
C GLY A 46 -0.88 -0.52 4.95
N LEU A 47 -2.18 -0.72 5.25
CA LEU A 47 -2.86 -2.00 5.05
C LEU A 47 -2.85 -2.41 3.57
N ILE A 48 -3.17 -1.48 2.66
CA ILE A 48 -3.18 -1.73 1.22
C ILE A 48 -1.79 -2.07 0.67
N HIS A 49 -0.72 -1.48 1.21
CA HIS A 49 0.66 -1.84 0.86
C HIS A 49 0.95 -3.29 1.23
N LEU A 50 0.67 -3.69 2.47
CA LEU A 50 0.90 -5.04 2.95
C LEU A 50 0.04 -6.07 2.22
N TRP A 51 -1.22 -5.73 1.93
CA TRP A 51 -2.13 -6.58 1.18
C TRP A 51 -1.65 -6.84 -0.26
N ALA A 52 -1.30 -5.78 -0.99
CA ALA A 52 -0.81 -5.91 -2.35
C ALA A 52 0.54 -6.65 -2.40
N ALA A 53 1.43 -6.33 -1.46
CA ALA A 53 2.70 -7.04 -1.30
C ALA A 53 2.46 -8.53 -1.03
N GLY A 54 1.49 -8.89 -0.18
CA GLY A 54 1.13 -10.28 0.13
C GLY A 54 0.72 -11.08 -1.10
N ASN A 55 -0.18 -10.51 -1.93
CA ASN A 55 -0.64 -11.14 -3.17
C ASN A 55 0.51 -11.37 -4.18
N VAL A 56 1.50 -10.48 -4.21
CA VAL A 56 2.64 -10.56 -5.13
C VAL A 56 3.72 -11.50 -4.60
N ALA A 57 4.04 -11.44 -3.30
CA ALA A 57 5.11 -12.20 -2.67
C ALA A 57 4.72 -13.66 -2.39
N SER A 58 3.44 -13.93 -2.16
CA SER A 58 2.89 -15.26 -1.87
C SER A 58 1.74 -15.57 -2.83
N PRO A 59 2.03 -15.75 -4.13
CA PRO A 59 1.00 -15.85 -5.14
C PRO A 59 0.15 -17.11 -4.97
N THR A 60 -1.16 -16.92 -4.95
CA THR A 60 -2.18 -17.97 -5.03
C THR A 60 -3.20 -17.60 -6.10
N ASP A 61 -4.05 -18.55 -6.47
CA ASP A 61 -5.19 -18.32 -7.38
C ASP A 61 -6.41 -17.73 -6.65
N GLU A 62 -6.31 -17.52 -5.33
CA GLU A 62 -7.41 -17.11 -4.47
C GLU A 62 -7.28 -15.66 -4.01
N TRP A 63 -8.41 -15.05 -3.68
CA TRP A 63 -8.45 -13.72 -3.07
C TRP A 63 -7.83 -13.75 -1.67
N LEU A 64 -6.80 -12.95 -1.43
CA LEU A 64 -6.31 -12.69 -0.08
C LEU A 64 -7.30 -11.77 0.66
N ALA A 65 -8.15 -12.34 1.50
CA ALA A 65 -9.02 -11.55 2.37
C ALA A 65 -8.20 -10.92 3.50
N ALA A 66 -8.31 -9.61 3.65
CA ALA A 66 -7.69 -8.85 4.73
C ALA A 66 -8.62 -7.68 5.08
N ASP A 67 -9.44 -7.89 6.11
CA ASP A 67 -10.37 -6.88 6.63
C ASP A 67 -9.73 -6.09 7.79
N ASP A 68 -8.73 -6.69 8.46
CA ASP A 68 -7.92 -6.06 9.49
C ASP A 68 -6.42 -6.29 9.23
N LEU A 69 -5.58 -5.45 9.84
CA LEU A 69 -4.13 -5.58 9.79
C LEU A 69 -3.65 -6.97 10.23
N THR A 70 -4.25 -7.54 11.28
CA THR A 70 -3.83 -8.82 11.85
C THR A 70 -4.06 -10.01 10.92
N ASP A 71 -4.96 -9.91 9.95
CA ASP A 71 -5.16 -10.93 8.90
C ASP A 71 -3.90 -11.12 8.04
N LEU A 72 -3.05 -10.08 7.97
CA LEU A 72 -1.79 -10.08 7.23
C LEU A 72 -0.58 -10.53 8.07
N ALA A 73 -0.75 -10.83 9.36
CA ALA A 73 0.36 -11.22 10.25
C ALA A 73 1.10 -12.48 9.77
N GLY A 74 0.40 -13.40 9.09
CA GLY A 74 1.02 -14.59 8.49
C GLY A 74 1.99 -14.27 7.33
N HIS A 75 1.80 -13.13 6.66
CA HIS A 75 2.64 -12.67 5.55
C HIS A 75 3.72 -11.69 6.04
N TRP A 76 3.36 -10.82 6.98
CA TRP A 76 4.21 -9.71 7.44
C TRP A 76 4.25 -9.63 8.98
N PRO A 77 4.83 -10.62 9.67
CA PRO A 77 4.76 -10.70 11.13
C PRO A 77 5.37 -9.47 11.85
N GLU A 78 6.33 -8.79 11.23
CA GLU A 78 6.96 -7.60 11.81
C GLU A 78 6.16 -6.31 11.59
N LEU A 79 5.28 -6.27 10.58
CA LEU A 79 4.55 -5.07 10.18
C LEU A 79 3.03 -5.15 10.44
N ALA A 80 2.49 -6.36 10.59
CA ALA A 80 1.06 -6.63 10.65
C ALA A 80 0.60 -7.21 12.00
N THR A 81 1.36 -7.01 13.08
CA THR A 81 0.99 -7.53 14.40
C THR A 81 -0.08 -6.69 15.10
N ALA A 82 0.03 -5.36 15.03
CA ALA A 82 -0.92 -4.43 15.63
C ALA A 82 -0.76 -3.06 14.99
N TRP A 83 -1.81 -2.24 15.07
CA TRP A 83 -1.74 -0.85 14.66
C TRP A 83 -0.75 -0.08 15.56
N PRO A 84 0.21 0.66 14.98
CA PRO A 84 1.07 1.54 15.75
C PRO A 84 0.29 2.66 16.43
N GLU A 85 0.90 3.20 17.50
CA GLU A 85 0.49 4.47 18.08
C GLU A 85 0.81 5.62 17.10
N ASP A 86 0.11 6.75 17.26
CA ASP A 86 0.21 7.92 16.37
C ASP A 86 1.64 8.41 16.14
N ALA A 87 2.48 8.36 17.18
CA ALA A 87 3.87 8.82 17.11
C ALA A 87 4.74 7.98 16.16
N ASP A 88 4.36 6.71 15.94
CA ASP A 88 5.12 5.76 15.11
C ASP A 88 4.39 5.46 13.79
N LEU A 89 3.17 5.96 13.60
CA LEU A 89 2.29 5.55 12.51
C LEU A 89 2.82 5.92 11.12
N VAL A 90 3.38 7.12 10.95
CA VAL A 90 3.96 7.54 9.66
C VAL A 90 5.25 6.77 9.37
N ALA A 91 6.06 6.47 10.39
CA ALA A 91 7.25 5.64 10.23
C ALA A 91 6.87 4.22 9.79
N TRP A 92 5.87 3.62 10.44
CA TRP A 92 5.31 2.33 10.05
C TRP A 92 4.77 2.34 8.62
N TYR A 93 4.05 3.39 8.21
CA TYR A 93 3.59 3.54 6.83
C TYR A 93 4.78 3.43 5.85
N ARG A 94 5.89 4.11 6.15
CA ARG A 94 7.09 4.08 5.30
C ARG A 94 7.69 2.68 5.21
N ASP A 95 7.69 1.94 6.32
CA ASP A 95 8.15 0.55 6.31
C ASP A 95 7.25 -0.34 5.45
N THR A 96 5.91 -0.17 5.52
CA THR A 96 4.99 -0.90 4.63
C THR A 96 5.17 -0.53 3.15
N HIS A 97 5.44 0.74 2.87
CA HIS A 97 5.67 1.26 1.52
C HIS A 97 6.99 0.72 0.94
N ALA A 98 8.06 0.74 1.73
CA ALA A 98 9.34 0.14 1.36
C ALA A 98 9.17 -1.36 1.06
N ASN A 99 8.45 -2.09 1.92
CA ASN A 99 8.13 -3.50 1.68
C ASN A 99 7.39 -3.72 0.36
N LEU A 100 6.37 -2.91 0.06
CA LEU A 100 5.65 -2.99 -1.21
C LEU A 100 6.59 -2.76 -2.41
N VAL A 101 7.41 -1.72 -2.36
CA VAL A 101 8.35 -1.38 -3.43
C VAL A 101 9.34 -2.51 -3.67
N ASP A 102 9.89 -3.08 -2.61
CA ASP A 102 10.86 -4.17 -2.70
C ASP A 102 10.24 -5.44 -3.27
N VAL A 103 9.01 -5.77 -2.86
CA VAL A 103 8.25 -6.90 -3.41
C VAL A 103 7.98 -6.72 -4.90
N LEU A 104 7.51 -5.54 -5.32
CA LEU A 104 7.22 -5.26 -6.73
C LEU A 104 8.48 -5.30 -7.60
N LYS A 105 9.61 -4.79 -7.10
CA LYS A 105 10.90 -4.83 -7.81
C LYS A 105 11.51 -6.24 -7.90
N SER A 106 11.28 -7.06 -6.88
CA SER A 106 11.85 -8.41 -6.78
C SER A 106 10.99 -9.46 -7.46
N ALA A 107 9.75 -9.13 -7.81
CA ALA A 107 8.83 -10.04 -8.49
C ALA A 107 9.39 -10.50 -9.85
N PRO A 108 9.30 -11.80 -10.17
CA PRO A 108 9.78 -12.29 -11.45
C PRO A 108 8.93 -11.76 -12.61
N ALA A 109 9.53 -11.55 -13.78
CA ALA A 109 8.81 -11.03 -14.95
C ALA A 109 7.66 -11.96 -15.43
N ASN A 110 7.75 -13.25 -15.12
CA ASN A 110 6.72 -14.26 -15.39
C ASN A 110 5.83 -14.54 -14.16
N LEU A 111 5.73 -13.60 -13.21
CA LEU A 111 4.82 -13.69 -12.08
C LEU A 111 3.41 -14.04 -12.56
N ASP A 112 2.87 -15.10 -11.98
CA ASP A 112 1.46 -15.46 -12.08
C ASP A 112 0.87 -15.38 -10.68
N CYS A 113 -0.13 -14.51 -10.49
CA CYS A 113 -0.79 -14.31 -9.20
C CYS A 113 -2.20 -13.79 -9.42
N PHE A 114 -3.03 -13.93 -8.39
CA PHE A 114 -4.39 -13.44 -8.41
C PHE A 114 -4.45 -11.95 -8.86
N THR A 115 -5.40 -11.66 -9.74
CA THR A 115 -5.75 -10.30 -10.15
C THR A 115 -7.26 -10.15 -10.28
N PHE A 116 -7.74 -8.94 -10.01
CA PHE A 116 -9.18 -8.61 -10.07
C PHE A 116 -9.49 -7.45 -11.03
N LEU A 117 -8.46 -6.91 -11.71
CA LEU A 117 -8.60 -5.86 -12.73
C LEU A 117 -7.84 -6.28 -14.01
N PRO A 118 -8.32 -5.87 -15.19
CA PRO A 118 -7.67 -6.21 -16.45
C PRO A 118 -6.32 -5.49 -16.61
N ALA A 119 -5.28 -6.24 -16.96
CA ALA A 119 -3.96 -5.74 -17.33
C ALA A 119 -3.20 -6.76 -18.21
N PRO A 120 -2.13 -6.36 -18.92
CA PRO A 120 -1.33 -7.29 -19.72
C PRO A 120 -0.56 -8.34 -18.92
N SER A 121 -0.29 -8.09 -17.64
CA SER A 121 0.30 -9.06 -16.70
C SER A 121 -0.12 -8.75 -15.26
N PRO A 122 -0.02 -9.73 -14.34
CA PRO A 122 -0.31 -9.49 -12.93
C PRO A 122 0.55 -8.39 -12.31
N LEU A 123 1.84 -8.36 -12.62
CA LEU A 123 2.75 -7.34 -12.08
C LEU A 123 2.40 -5.93 -12.58
N ILE A 124 1.94 -5.77 -13.82
CA ILE A 124 1.41 -4.48 -14.31
C ILE A 124 0.12 -4.11 -13.57
N MET A 125 -0.78 -5.07 -13.33
CA MET A 125 -2.02 -4.83 -12.61
C MET A 125 -1.74 -4.24 -11.22
N TRP A 126 -0.95 -4.96 -10.43
CA TRP A 126 -0.61 -4.59 -9.06
C TRP A 126 0.15 -3.27 -9.00
N SER A 127 1.20 -3.11 -9.80
CA SER A 127 2.00 -1.86 -9.79
C SER A 127 1.16 -0.64 -10.18
N ARG A 128 0.31 -0.77 -11.22
CA ARG A 128 -0.57 0.33 -11.66
C ARG A 128 -1.61 0.66 -10.60
N ARG A 129 -2.26 -0.35 -10.01
CA ARG A 129 -3.31 -0.14 -9.00
C ARG A 129 -2.74 0.55 -7.76
N GLN A 130 -1.56 0.13 -7.29
CA GLN A 130 -0.91 0.77 -6.14
C GLN A 130 -0.49 2.20 -6.46
N ALA A 131 0.07 2.47 -7.64
CA ALA A 131 0.38 3.84 -8.06
C ALA A 131 -0.87 4.74 -8.05
N SER A 132 -2.01 4.26 -8.57
CA SER A 132 -3.26 5.02 -8.57
C SER A 132 -3.84 5.22 -7.18
N GLU A 133 -3.84 4.19 -6.34
CA GLU A 133 -4.36 4.27 -4.97
C GLU A 133 -3.61 5.33 -4.15
N ILE A 134 -2.28 5.27 -4.18
CA ILE A 134 -1.42 6.19 -3.42
C ILE A 134 -1.58 7.61 -3.96
N ALA A 135 -1.61 7.80 -5.28
CA ALA A 135 -1.78 9.13 -5.87
C ALA A 135 -3.12 9.79 -5.50
N ILE A 136 -4.20 9.00 -5.42
CA ILE A 136 -5.53 9.49 -5.02
C ILE A 136 -5.49 9.89 -3.54
N HIS A 137 -5.00 9.03 -2.65
CA HIS A 137 -4.96 9.34 -1.23
C HIS A 137 -3.92 10.39 -0.85
N ARG A 138 -2.89 10.60 -1.68
CA ARG A 138 -2.01 11.78 -1.61
C ARG A 138 -2.74 13.07 -1.99
N PHE A 139 -3.70 13.01 -2.89
CA PHE A 139 -4.53 14.17 -3.20
C PHE A 139 -5.56 14.44 -2.09
N ASP A 140 -6.02 13.40 -1.39
CA ASP A 140 -6.93 13.51 -0.26
C ASP A 140 -6.26 14.13 0.98
N ALA A 141 -4.97 13.82 1.22
CA ALA A 141 -4.13 14.34 2.30
C ALA A 141 -3.72 15.81 2.10
#